data_AF-A0A920SKE4-F1
#
_entry.id   AF-A0A920SKE4-F1
#
_cell.length_a   1.000
_cell.length_b   1.000
_cell.length_c   1.000
_cell.angle_alpha   90.00
_cell.angle_beta   90.00
_cell.angle_gamma   90.00
#
_symmetry.space_group_name_H-M   'P 1'
#
loop_
_entity.id
_entity.type
_entity.pdbx_description
1 polymer ?
#
loop_
_entity_poly.entity_id
_entity_poly.type
_entity_poly.pdbx_seq_one_letter_code
_entity_poly.pdbx_strand_id
1 'polypeptide(L)' 'MLKGGNSGSNVFLAEVDDLVGEKPFVAGDAFTVADIDLLVLIDFAAWRKLALPEDATHARRWYDAVSARPSPGSVEKNP' A
#
# COMPACT_ATOMS: atom_id res chain seq x y z
N MET A 1 -3.51 -22.67 -13.44
CA MET A 1 -4.53 -22.54 -12.38
C MET A 1 -4.90 -21.07 -12.28
N LEU A 2 -5.88 -20.61 -13.07
CA LEU A 2 -6.35 -19.23 -13.06
C LEU A 2 -7.58 -19.17 -12.16
N LYS A 3 -7.46 -18.56 -10.98
CA LYS A 3 -8.61 -18.36 -10.08
C LYS A 3 -9.51 -17.29 -10.70
N GLY A 4 -10.78 -17.68 -10.85
CA GLY A 4 -11.79 -16.93 -11.57
C GLY A 4 -12.28 -15.68 -10.86
N GLY A 5 -12.85 -14.80 -11.69
CA GLY A 5 -13.96 -13.90 -11.37
C GLY A 5 -13.78 -12.97 -10.19
N ASN A 6 -13.27 -11.76 -10.44
CA ASN A 6 -13.60 -10.58 -9.65
C ASN A 6 -13.46 -9.32 -10.50
N SER A 7 -14.49 -8.49 -10.50
CA SER A 7 -14.56 -7.18 -11.16
C SER A 7 -13.30 -6.36 -10.89
N GLY A 8 -12.78 -5.67 -11.92
CA GLY A 8 -11.39 -5.21 -12.05
C GLY A 8 -10.73 -4.38 -10.93
N SER A 9 -11.45 -3.99 -9.88
CA SER A 9 -10.89 -3.29 -8.71
C SER A 9 -10.26 -4.23 -7.68
N ASN A 10 -10.70 -5.49 -7.56
CA ASN A 10 -10.13 -6.44 -6.60
C ASN A 10 -8.85 -7.10 -7.13
N VAL A 11 -8.70 -7.16 -8.45
CA VAL A 11 -7.49 -7.68 -9.11
C VAL A 11 -6.30 -6.78 -8.80
N PHE A 12 -6.48 -5.46 -8.91
CA PHE A 12 -5.41 -4.51 -8.62
C PHE A 12 -4.88 -4.66 -7.18
N LEU A 13 -5.75 -4.72 -6.17
CA LEU A 13 -5.31 -4.87 -4.78
C LEU A 13 -4.59 -6.19 -4.50
N ALA A 14 -4.86 -7.24 -5.27
CA ALA A 14 -4.10 -8.48 -5.21
C ALA A 14 -2.70 -8.34 -5.85
N GLU A 15 -2.60 -7.62 -6.97
CA GLU A 15 -1.31 -7.37 -7.66
C GLU A 15 -0.37 -6.45 -6.86
N VAL A 16 -0.88 -5.69 -5.89
CA VAL A 16 -0.04 -4.85 -5.01
C VAL A 16 0.98 -5.70 -4.24
N ASP A 17 0.66 -6.93 -3.87
CA ASP A 17 1.60 -7.80 -3.15
C ASP A 17 2.85 -8.09 -3.97
N ASP A 18 2.67 -8.42 -5.25
CA ASP A 18 3.76 -8.68 -6.21
C ASP A 18 4.50 -7.38 -6.57
N LEU A 19 3.77 -6.26 -6.71
CA LEU A 19 4.34 -4.95 -7.03
C LEU A 19 5.40 -4.54 -6.02
N VAL A 20 5.09 -4.69 -4.73
CA VAL A 20 6.02 -4.36 -3.66
C VAL A 20 6.99 -5.51 -3.42
N GLY A 21 6.48 -6.74 -3.33
CA GLY A 21 7.27 -7.93 -3.03
C GLY A 21 8.18 -7.75 -1.80
N GLU A 22 9.37 -8.32 -1.86
CA GLU A 22 10.33 -8.25 -0.75
C GLU A 22 10.96 -6.85 -0.56
N LYS A 23 10.78 -5.93 -1.51
CA LYS A 23 11.35 -4.57 -1.42
C LYS A 23 10.74 -3.82 -0.23
N PRO A 24 11.51 -2.96 0.45
CA PRO A 24 10.97 -2.14 1.53
C PRO A 24 10.00 -1.06 1.01
N PHE A 25 10.19 -0.56 -0.22
CA PHE A 25 9.35 0.44 -0.87
C PHE A 25 9.06 0.06 -2.34
N VAL A 26 8.09 0.74 -2.96
CA VAL A 26 7.65 0.44 -4.34
C VAL A 26 8.82 0.52 -5.32
N ALA A 27 9.68 1.52 -5.18
CA ALA A 27 10.84 1.77 -6.04
C ALA A 27 12.12 1.03 -5.62
N GLY A 28 12.06 0.11 -4.66
CA GLY A 28 13.23 -0.57 -4.09
C GLY A 28 13.53 -0.08 -2.69
N ASP A 29 14.77 0.39 -2.46
CA ASP A 29 15.28 0.69 -1.11
C ASP A 29 14.90 2.08 -0.58
N ALA A 30 14.39 2.96 -1.45
CA ALA A 30 14.08 4.34 -1.12
C ALA A 30 12.57 4.60 -1.15
N PHE A 31 12.08 5.36 -0.16
CA PHE A 31 10.73 5.92 -0.17
C PHE A 31 10.63 7.02 -1.24
N THR A 32 9.63 6.93 -2.11
CA THR A 32 9.45 7.85 -3.24
C THR A 32 7.99 8.28 -3.38
N VAL A 33 7.72 9.12 -4.39
CA VAL A 33 6.35 9.48 -4.77
C VAL A 33 5.48 8.25 -5.08
N ALA A 34 6.07 7.16 -5.58
CA ALA A 34 5.34 5.93 -5.88
C ALA A 34 4.70 5.32 -4.62
N ASP A 35 5.34 5.46 -3.46
CA ASP A 35 4.78 4.98 -2.19
C ASP A 35 3.63 5.86 -1.70
N ILE A 36 3.73 7.18 -1.92
CA ILE A 36 2.67 8.14 -1.58
C ILE A 36 1.43 7.87 -2.44
N ASP A 37 1.63 7.73 -3.75
CA ASP A 37 0.54 7.48 -4.70
C ASP A 37 -0.16 6.15 -4.40
N LEU A 38 0.62 5.10 -4.11
CA LEU A 38 0.07 3.79 -3.74
C LEU A 38 -0.67 3.84 -2.39
N LEU A 39 -0.19 4.60 -1.41
CA LEU A 39 -0.86 4.75 -0.11
C LEU A 39 -2.23 5.40 -0.31
N VAL A 40 -2.26 6.53 -1.03
CA VAL A 40 -3.50 7.26 -1.35
C VAL A 40 -4.48 6.36 -2.11
N LEU A 41 -3.99 5.54 -3.04
CA LEU A 41 -4.82 4.62 -3.81
C LEU A 41 -5.45 3.54 -2.94
N ILE A 42 -4.67 2.94 -2.02
CA ILE A 42 -5.20 1.92 -1.09
C ILE A 42 -6.20 2.54 -0.11
N ASP A 43 -5.92 3.73 0.42
CA ASP A 43 -6.86 4.45 1.30
C ASP A 43 -8.17 4.76 0.58
N PHE A 44 -8.09 5.16 -0.69
CA PHE A 44 -9.28 5.40 -1.52
C PHE A 44 -10.06 4.10 -1.77
N ALA A 45 -9.37 2.99 -2.01
CA ALA A 45 -10.00 1.68 -2.14
C ALA A 45 -10.71 1.25 -0.82
N ALA A 46 -10.07 1.50 0.33
CA ALA A 46 -10.65 1.27 1.65
C ALA A 46 -11.92 2.10 1.88
N TRP A 47 -11.92 3.37 1.47
CA TRP A 47 -13.12 4.21 1.48
C TRP A 47 -14.27 3.63 0.63
N ARG A 48 -13.94 2.90 -0.43
CA ARG A 48 -14.89 2.14 -1.26
C ARG A 48 -15.22 0.75 -0.73
N LYS A 49 -14.77 0.39 0.48
CA LYS A 49 -14.92 -0.92 1.13
C LYS A 49 -14.19 -2.07 0.42
N LEU A 50 -13.12 -1.75 -0.29
CA LEU A 50 -12.18 -2.72 -0.84
C LEU A 50 -10.97 -2.79 0.09
N ALA A 51 -10.37 -3.97 0.26
CA ALA A 51 -9.23 -4.15 1.14
C ALA A 51 -8.16 -4.98 0.45
N LEU A 52 -6.91 -4.75 0.83
CA LEU A 52 -5.83 -5.68 0.52
C LEU A 52 -6.21 -7.08 1.01
N PRO A 53 -5.99 -8.14 0.20
CA PRO A 53 -6.19 -9.52 0.63
C PRO A 53 -5.48 -9.84 1.95
N GLU A 54 -6.01 -10.81 2.70
CA GLU A 54 -5.41 -11.22 3.98
C GLU A 54 -4.04 -11.89 3.79
N ASP A 55 -3.83 -12.54 2.65
CA ASP A 55 -2.58 -13.23 2.28
C ASP A 55 -1.56 -12.32 1.58
N ALA A 56 -1.90 -11.05 1.31
CA ALA A 56 -1.01 -10.04 0.72
C ALA A 56 0.00 -9.53 1.77
N THR A 57 0.94 -10.40 2.13
CA THR A 57 1.92 -10.23 3.21
C THR A 57 2.86 -9.05 2.96
N HIS A 58 3.36 -8.91 1.74
CA HIS A 58 4.26 -7.82 1.34
C HIS A 58 3.52 -6.48 1.30
N ALA A 59 2.33 -6.47 0.70
CA ALA A 59 1.51 -5.26 0.62
C ALA A 59 1.15 -4.75 2.01
N ARG A 60 0.76 -5.65 2.93
CA ARG A 60 0.43 -5.28 4.31
C ARG A 60 1.63 -4.72 5.06
N ARG A 61 2.78 -5.42 5.02
CA ARG A 61 4.03 -4.95 5.65
C ARG A 61 4.40 -3.55 5.15
N TRP A 62 4.30 -3.33 3.84
CA TRP A 62 4.60 -2.03 3.23
C TRP A 62 3.61 -0.96 3.68
N TYR A 63 2.31 -1.26 3.68
CA TYR A 63 1.27 -0.32 4.10
C TYR A 63 1.46 0.11 5.56
N ASP A 64 1.75 -0.84 6.47
CA ASP A 64 2.00 -0.55 7.88
C ASP A 64 3.25 0.34 8.06
N ALA A 65 4.33 0.06 7.33
CA ALA A 65 5.56 0.84 7.39
C ALA A 65 5.39 2.27 6.83
N VAL A 66 4.66 2.43 5.72
CA VAL A 66 4.44 3.72 5.07
C VAL A 66 3.43 4.57 5.83
N SER A 67 2.34 3.98 6.31
CA SER A 67 1.29 4.70 7.06
C SER A 67 1.75 5.17 8.45
N ALA A 68 2.72 4.47 9.06
CA ALA A 68 3.32 4.85 10.34
C ALA A 68 4.33 6.01 10.24
N ARG A 69 4.68 6.48 9.04
CA ARG A 69 5.66 7.57 8.89
C ARG A 69 5.10 8.87 9.47
N PRO A 70 5.91 9.61 10.26
CA PRO A 70 5.51 10.93 10.73
C PRO A 70 5.21 11.81 9.51
N SER A 71 4.02 12.41 9.49
CA SER A 71 3.67 13.35 8.44
C SER A 71 4.60 14.57 8.56
N PRO A 72 4.96 15.27 7.47
CA PRO A 72 5.89 16.40 7.52
C PRO A 72 5.47 17.53 8.49
N GLY A 73 4.22 17.54 8.96
CA GLY A 73 3.69 18.48 9.95
C GLY A 73 3.66 17.98 11.40
N SER A 74 4.08 16.75 11.69
CA SER A 74 4.15 16.21 13.06
C SER A 74 5.47 16.48 13.77
N VAL A 75 6.34 17.34 13.22
CA VAL A 75 7.44 17.93 13.99
C VAL A 75 6.84 18.73 15.14
N GLU A 76 7.14 18.26 16.34
CA GLU A 76 6.85 18.86 17.63
C GLU A 76 7.03 20.37 17.57
N LYS A 77 5.93 21.10 17.84
CA LYS A 77 6.02 22.53 18.13
C LYS A 77 6.81 22.66 19.43
N ASN A 78 8.11 22.89 19.32
CA ASN A 78 8.93 23.29 20.46
C ASN A 78 8.37 24.63 20.99
N PRO A 79 8.09 24.75 22.30
CA PRO A 79 7.56 25.98 22.89
C PRO A 79 8.51 27.17 22.74
#